data_AF-A0A967U3Y0-F1
#
_entry.id   AF-A0A967U3Y0-F1
#
_cell.length_a   1.000
_cell.length_b   1.000
_cell.length_c   1.000
_cell.angle_alpha   90.00
_cell.angle_beta   90.00
_cell.angle_gamma   90.00
#
_symmetry.space_group_name_H-M   'P 1'
#
loop_
_entity.id
_entity.type
_entity.pdbx_description
1 polymer ?
#
loop_
_entity_poly.entity_id
_entity_poly.type
_entity_poly.pdbx_seq_one_letter_code
_entity_poly.pdbx_strand_id
1 'polypeptide(L)' 'MLWLGRTPGLHLLDLQADRVELLYAHELVPGERLRLRIGTLSREVEVLSCARASAPVADAAPHYRVQCRIHDGS' A
#
# COMPACT_ATOMS: atom_id res chain seq x y z
N MET A 1 2.23 -10.74 0.01
CA MET A 1 3.19 -10.01 -0.86
C MET A 1 2.39 -9.21 -1.87
N LEU A 2 2.73 -7.94 -2.10
CA LEU A 2 1.98 -7.02 -2.94
C LEU A 2 2.87 -6.52 -4.09
N TRP A 3 2.38 -6.60 -5.33
CA TRP A 3 3.11 -6.15 -6.54
C TRP A 3 2.46 -4.88 -7.10
N LEU A 4 3.16 -3.75 -6.95
CA LEU A 4 2.71 -2.46 -7.51
C LEU A 4 2.78 -2.51 -9.04
N GLY A 5 1.66 -2.21 -9.70
CA GLY A 5 1.52 -2.31 -11.16
C GLY A 5 1.13 -3.69 -11.71
N ARG A 6 0.87 -4.70 -10.87
CA ARG A 6 0.26 -5.99 -11.31
C ARG A 6 -0.84 -6.56 -10.41
N THR A 7 -1.00 -6.04 -9.19
CA THR A 7 -2.13 -6.41 -8.31
C THR A 7 -3.32 -5.51 -8.65
N PRO A 8 -4.50 -6.04 -9.06
CA PRO A 8 -5.68 -5.22 -9.33
C PRO A 8 -6.07 -4.39 -8.10
N GLY A 9 -6.45 -3.12 -8.32
CA GLY A 9 -6.83 -2.20 -7.26
C GLY A 9 -5.70 -1.82 -6.29
N LEU A 10 -4.42 -2.06 -6.63
CA LEU A 10 -3.26 -1.58 -5.87
C LEU A 10 -2.50 -0.50 -6.65
N HIS A 11 -2.52 0.72 -6.13
CA HIS A 11 -1.89 1.89 -6.73
C HIS A 11 -0.92 2.55 -5.75
N LEU A 12 0.18 3.07 -6.27
CA LEU A 12 1.11 3.93 -5.50
C LEU A 12 0.53 5.35 -5.46
N LEU A 13 0.45 5.96 -4.28
CA LEU A 13 0.04 7.35 -4.09
C LEU A 13 1.23 8.27 -3.81
N ASP A 14 2.16 7.81 -2.97
CA ASP A 14 3.35 8.55 -2.54
C ASP A 14 4.48 7.56 -2.19
N LEU A 15 5.73 7.95 -2.43
CA LEU A 15 6.92 7.17 -2.11
C LEU A 15 8.04 8.09 -1.61
N GLN A 16 8.46 7.85 -0.37
CA GLN A 16 9.50 8.57 0.34
C GLN A 16 10.60 7.56 0.76
N ALA A 17 11.65 8.02 1.45
CA ALA A 17 12.77 7.16 1.81
C ALA A 17 12.38 6.06 2.81
N ASP A 18 11.61 6.42 3.85
CA ASP A 18 11.21 5.57 4.98
C ASP A 18 9.70 5.24 4.96
N ARG A 19 8.95 5.73 3.96
CA ARG A 19 7.49 5.76 3.97
C ARG A 19 6.89 5.58 2.59
N VAL A 20 5.76 4.91 2.50
CA VAL A 20 5.00 4.72 1.27
C VAL A 20 3.50 4.85 1.54
N GLU A 21 2.78 5.54 0.67
CA GLU A 21 1.31 5.57 0.70
C GLU A 21 0.73 4.85 -0.52
N LEU A 22 -0.27 4.03 -0.26
CA LEU A 22 -0.91 3.15 -1.22
C LEU A 22 -2.41 3.41 -1.25
N LEU A 23 -3.03 3.17 -2.40
CA LEU A 23 -4.46 2.92 -2.52
C LEU A 23 -4.64 1.43 -2.79
N TYR A 24 -5.39 0.72 -1.94
CA TYR A 24 -5.62 -0.73 -2.07
C TYR A 24 -7.09 -1.09 -1.97
N ALA A 25 -7.56 -2.05 -2.77
CA ALA A 25 -8.96 -2.52 -2.77
C ALA A 25 -9.34 -3.42 -1.57
N HIS A 26 -8.44 -3.60 -0.60
CA HIS A 26 -8.69 -4.35 0.62
C HIS A 26 -8.19 -3.58 1.86
N GLU A 27 -8.87 -3.80 2.97
CA GLU A 27 -8.44 -3.36 4.30
C GLU A 27 -7.19 -4.14 4.74
N LEU A 28 -6.33 -3.49 5.51
CA LEU A 28 -5.08 -4.05 6.05
C LEU A 28 -4.92 -3.61 7.51
N VAL A 29 -4.40 -4.48 8.36
CA VAL A 29 -4.37 -4.24 9.82
C VAL A 29 -3.07 -3.52 10.20
N PRO A 30 -3.11 -2.42 10.98
CA PRO A 30 -1.90 -1.78 11.50
C PRO A 30 -0.99 -2.77 12.26
N GLY A 31 0.31 -2.72 11.98
CA GLY A 31 1.31 -3.69 12.43
C GLY A 31 1.53 -4.87 11.47
N GLU A 32 0.70 -5.06 10.44
CA GLU A 32 0.96 -6.09 9.43
C GLU A 32 2.25 -5.81 8.65
N ARG A 33 3.10 -6.84 8.55
CA ARG A 33 4.32 -6.82 7.72
C ARG A 33 4.03 -7.36 6.34
N LEU A 34 4.26 -6.52 5.33
CA LEU A 34 3.97 -6.80 3.93
C LEU A 34 5.25 -6.64 3.11
N ARG A 35 5.44 -7.51 2.11
CA ARG A 35 6.52 -7.34 1.13
C ARG A 35 5.98 -6.64 -0.11
N LEU A 36 6.37 -5.38 -0.31
CA LEU A 36 6.12 -4.63 -1.53
C LEU A 36 7.19 -4.92 -2.57
N ARG A 37 6.80 -4.91 -3.84
CA ARG A 37 7.72 -4.98 -4.97
C ARG A 37 7.45 -3.85 -5.96
N ILE A 38 8.52 -3.11 -6.29
CA ILE A 38 8.53 -1.93 -7.15
C ILE A 38 9.56 -2.19 -8.26
N GLY A 39 9.09 -2.61 -9.43
CA GLY A 39 9.98 -3.11 -10.49
C GLY A 39 10.78 -4.34 -10.03
N THR A 40 12.11 -4.20 -10.01
CA THR A 40 13.05 -5.20 -9.47
C THR A 40 13.28 -5.09 -7.97
N LEU A 41 12.98 -3.94 -7.35
CA LEU A 41 13.19 -3.71 -5.92
C LEU A 41 12.11 -4.42 -5.10
N SER A 42 12.53 -5.03 -3.99
CA SER A 42 11.67 -5.66 -2.99
C SER A 42 11.98 -5.07 -1.63
N ARG A 43 10.98 -4.53 -0.92
CA ARG A 43 11.11 -3.99 0.43
C ARG A 43 10.09 -4.63 1.37
N GLU A 44 10.49 -4.81 2.63
CA GLU A 44 9.53 -5.09 3.69
C GLU A 44 8.95 -3.76 4.18
N VAL A 45 7.64 -3.74 4.42
CA VAL A 45 6.93 -2.58 4.94
C VAL A 45 5.98 -2.99 6.06
N GLU A 46 5.70 -2.07 6.96
CA GLU A 46 4.81 -2.24 8.11
C GLU A 46 3.64 -1.28 7.96
N VAL A 47 2.40 -1.78 7.99
CA VAL A 47 1.19 -0.96 7.91
C VAL A 47 1.10 -0.07 9.16
N LEU A 48 1.12 1.25 8.98
CA LEU A 48 0.96 2.23 10.06
C LEU A 48 -0.51 2.61 10.24
N SER A 49 -1.23 2.79 9.13
CA SER A 49 -2.64 3.13 9.11
C SER A 49 -3.30 2.55 7.86
N CYS A 50 -4.57 2.19 8.00
CA CYS A 50 -5.46 1.85 6.90
C CYS A 50 -6.78 2.59 7.14
N ALA A 51 -7.25 3.36 6.16
CA ALA A 51 -8.49 4.10 6.26
C ALA A 51 -9.22 4.08 4.91
N ARG A 52 -10.55 3.92 4.92
CA ARG A 52 -11.34 3.98 3.70
C ARG A 52 -11.11 5.31 2.96
N ALA A 53 -10.80 5.25 1.67
CA ALA A 53 -10.45 6.42 0.88
C ALA A 53 -11.70 7.27 0.56
N SER A 54 -11.73 8.51 1.05
CA SER A 54 -12.83 9.45 0.86
C SER A 54 -12.82 10.11 -0.53
N ALA A 55 -13.23 9.38 -1.57
CA ALA A 55 -13.43 9.92 -2.92
C ALA A 55 -14.63 9.25 -3.64
N PRO A 56 -15.41 9.99 -4.46
CA PRO A 56 -16.69 9.52 -5.00
C PRO A 56 -16.52 8.73 -6.30
N VAL A 57 -15.86 7.56 -6.23
CA VAL A 57 -15.77 6.68 -7.40
C VAL A 57 -17.06 5.88 -7.55
N ALA A 58 -17.97 6.38 -8.39
CA ALA A 58 -19.17 5.65 -8.79
C ALA A 58 -18.78 4.27 -9.36
N ASP A 59 -19.47 3.22 -8.89
CA ASP A 59 -19.29 1.80 -9.28
C ASP A 59 -17.87 1.20 -9.16
N ALA A 60 -16.97 1.78 -8.36
CA ALA A 60 -15.76 1.08 -7.94
C ALA A 60 -15.88 0.47 -6.53
N ALA A 61 -15.23 -0.68 -6.33
CA ALA A 61 -15.08 -1.32 -5.02
C ALA A 61 -14.46 -0.36 -3.98
N PRO A 62 -14.75 -0.53 -2.67
CA PRO A 62 -14.18 0.32 -1.63
C PRO A 62 -12.65 0.20 -1.62
N HIS A 63 -11.98 1.31 -1.92
CA HIS A 63 -10.54 1.42 -1.77
C HIS A 63 -10.17 2.04 -0.42
N TYR A 64 -8.99 1.65 0.07
CA TYR A 64 -8.41 2.07 1.33
C TYR A 64 -7.10 2.81 1.05
N ARG A 65 -6.90 3.96 1.69
CA ARG A 65 -5.61 4.62 1.77
C ARG A 65 -4.82 3.93 2.88
N VAL A 66 -3.66 3.40 2.53
CA VAL A 66 -2.80 2.64 3.43
C VAL A 66 -1.45 3.32 3.52
N GLN A 67 -1.05 3.75 4.71
CA GLN A 67 0.28 4.30 4.96
C GLN A 67 1.15 3.20 5.56
N CYS A 68 2.33 2.96 4.98
CA CYS A 68 3.28 1.98 5.50
C CYS A 68 4.65 2.62 5.75
N ARG A 69 5.34 2.17 6.80
CA ARG A 69 6.78 2.42 6.99
C ARG A 69 7.56 1.43 6.14
N ILE A 70 8.54 1.91 5.39
CA ILE A 70 9.54 1.08 4.73
C ILE A 70 10.57 0.65 5.76
N HIS A 71 10.78 -0.65 5.89
CA HIS A 71 11.93 -1.20 6.59
C HIS A 71 13.04 -1.38 5.56
N ASP A 72 14.18 -0.72 5.78
CA ASP A 72 15.39 -0.97 5.00
C ASP A 72 15.90 -2.38 5.34
N GLY A 73 15.48 -3.34 4.53
CA GLY A 73 15.99 -4.71 4.58
C GLY A 73 17.48 -4.72 4.29
N SER A 74 18.25 -5.20 5.28
CA SER A 74 19.66 -5.58 5.22
C SER A 74 19.89 -6.76 4.27
#